data_AF-A0A151QWY9-F1
#
_entry.id   AF-A0A151QWY9-F1
#
_cell.length_a   1.000
_cell.length_b   1.000
_cell.length_c   1.000
_cell.angle_alpha   90.00
_cell.angle_beta   90.00
_cell.angle_gamma   90.00
#
_symmetry.space_group_name_H-M   'P 1'
#
loop_
_entity.id
_entity.type
_entity.pdbx_description
1 polymer ?
#
loop_
_entity_poly.entity_id
_entity_poly.type
_entity_poly.pdbx_seq_one_letter_code
_entity_poly.pdbx_strand_id
1 'polypeptide(L)'
;MEKLISFLPQFLVQLVLIFYFAQDFPFCFFVQTVAFVAFNKVITAQYFVWFFCLLPLILPWSKMKLRWEGLSCILLWIGAQTHWLMWGYLLEFKGKNVFLQLWVAGLLFLAANIFVIVMIIHHHKYASVFKASDANSKNVAKLK
;
A
#
# COMPACT_ATOMS: atom_id res chain seq x y z
N MET A 1 -15.31 20.95 12.65
CA MET A 1 -14.73 19.87 13.47
C MET A 1 -14.83 18.50 12.79
N GLU A 2 -16.01 18.09 12.28
CA GLU A 2 -16.23 16.75 11.69
C GLU A 2 -15.26 16.36 10.56
N LYS A 3 -14.92 17.32 9.67
CA LYS A 3 -13.97 17.07 8.57
C LYS A 3 -12.58 16.67 9.07
N LEU A 4 -12.13 17.21 10.22
CA LEU A 4 -10.81 16.96 10.81
C LEU A 4 -10.73 15.56 11.43
N ILE A 5 -11.80 15.13 12.11
CA ILE A 5 -11.89 13.80 12.75
C ILE A 5 -11.77 12.70 11.70
N SER A 6 -12.37 12.89 10.54
CA SER A 6 -12.32 11.91 9.45
C SER A 6 -10.94 11.84 8.77
N PHE A 7 -10.00 12.76 9.04
CA PHE A 7 -8.59 12.64 8.64
C PHE A 7 -7.72 11.94 9.70
N LEU A 8 -8.20 11.84 10.94
CA LEU A 8 -7.46 11.25 12.06
C LEU A 8 -6.95 9.83 11.77
N PRO A 9 -7.76 8.87 11.26
CA PRO A 9 -7.25 7.52 10.98
C PRO A 9 -6.14 7.54 9.92
N GLN A 10 -6.27 8.37 8.89
CA GLN A 10 -5.26 8.53 7.85
C GLN A 10 -3.95 9.07 8.44
N PHE A 11 -4.00 10.13 9.25
CA PHE A 11 -2.80 10.70 9.91
C PHE A 11 -2.14 9.71 10.87
N LEU A 12 -2.93 9.00 11.68
CA LEU A 12 -2.40 8.02 12.63
C LEU A 12 -1.65 6.89 11.93
N VAL A 13 -2.25 6.31 10.89
CA VAL A 13 -1.60 5.23 10.12
C VAL A 13 -0.30 5.73 9.48
N GLN A 14 -0.30 6.94 8.91
CA GLN A 14 0.92 7.52 8.33
C GLN A 14 2.03 7.71 9.38
N LEU A 15 1.71 8.26 10.55
CA LEU A 15 2.69 8.46 11.62
C LEU A 15 3.28 7.13 12.09
N VAL A 16 2.43 6.13 12.35
CA VAL A 16 2.86 4.79 12.80
C VAL A 16 3.83 4.16 11.79
N LEU A 17 3.52 4.26 10.49
CA LEU A 17 4.37 3.71 9.43
C LEU A 17 5.73 4.42 9.37
N ILE A 18 5.77 5.75 9.50
CA ILE A 18 7.02 6.51 9.54
C ILE A 18 7.87 6.04 10.72
N PHE A 19 7.31 5.99 11.93
CA PHE A 19 8.08 5.60 13.12
C PHE A 19 8.68 4.20 13.01
N TYR A 20 7.96 3.26 12.38
CA TYR A 20 8.40 1.87 12.27
C TYR A 20 9.37 1.63 11.09
N PHE A 21 9.18 2.32 9.96
CA PHE A 21 9.92 2.04 8.71
C PHE A 21 10.86 3.17 8.26
N ALA A 22 11.02 4.27 8.99
CA ALA A 22 11.87 5.41 8.59
C ALA A 22 13.32 5.05 8.22
N GLN A 23 13.84 3.92 8.69
CA GLN A 23 15.19 3.45 8.42
C GLN A 23 15.33 2.67 7.08
N ASP A 24 14.21 2.29 6.47
CA ASP A 24 14.11 1.66 5.16
C ASP A 24 13.25 2.55 4.26
N PHE A 25 13.85 3.64 3.75
CA PHE A 25 13.12 4.68 3.01
C PHE A 25 12.32 4.16 1.81
N PRO A 26 12.87 3.31 0.92
CA PRO A 26 12.12 2.80 -0.22
C PRO A 26 10.86 2.04 0.20
N PHE A 27 10.99 1.21 1.23
CA PHE A 27 9.86 0.46 1.78
C PHE A 27 8.86 1.37 2.49
N CYS A 28 9.34 2.32 3.30
CA CYS A 28 8.52 3.31 3.99
C CYS A 28 7.66 4.10 3.00
N PHE A 29 8.25 4.64 1.93
CA PHE A 29 7.51 5.41 0.92
C PHE A 29 6.46 4.57 0.21
N PHE A 30 6.77 3.31 -0.11
CA PHE A 30 5.79 2.40 -0.70
C PHE A 30 4.60 2.18 0.25
N VAL A 31 4.85 1.73 1.48
CA VAL A 31 3.77 1.42 2.43
C VAL A 31 2.97 2.67 2.81
N GLN A 32 3.63 3.82 2.98
CA GLN A 32 2.95 5.09 3.18
C GLN A 32 2.03 5.45 2.01
N THR A 33 2.48 5.25 0.77
CA THR A 33 1.70 5.57 -0.42
C THR A 33 0.48 4.66 -0.52
N VAL A 34 0.64 3.35 -0.32
CA VAL A 34 -0.50 2.42 -0.35
C VAL A 34 -1.48 2.71 0.79
N ALA A 35 -0.99 2.98 2.00
CA ALA A 35 -1.84 3.36 3.13
C ALA A 35 -2.52 4.71 2.92
N PHE A 36 -1.86 5.67 2.26
CA PHE A 36 -2.44 6.97 1.96
C PHE A 36 -3.64 6.82 1.03
N VAL A 37 -3.51 6.00 -0.01
CA VAL A 37 -4.59 5.73 -0.97
C VAL A 37 -5.72 4.95 -0.31
N ALA A 38 -5.41 3.93 0.49
CA ALA A 38 -6.40 3.10 1.17
C ALA A 38 -7.27 3.91 2.16
N PHE A 39 -6.66 4.84 2.90
CA PHE A 39 -7.36 5.66 3.90
C PHE A 39 -7.83 7.01 3.36
N ASN A 40 -7.71 7.27 2.04
CA ASN A 40 -8.22 8.50 1.45
C ASN A 40 -9.75 8.46 1.37
N LYS A 41 -10.39 9.61 1.59
CA LYS A 41 -11.85 9.75 1.48
C LYS A 41 -12.33 9.73 0.05
N VAL A 42 -11.48 10.12 -0.90
CA VAL A 42 -11.75 10.11 -2.32
C VAL A 42 -10.71 9.20 -2.95
N ILE A 43 -11.15 8.29 -3.81
CA ILE A 43 -10.25 7.38 -4.51
C ILE A 43 -10.50 7.55 -6.01
N THR A 44 -9.42 7.81 -6.74
CA THR A 44 -9.42 7.90 -8.20
C THR A 44 -8.44 6.88 -8.79
N ALA A 45 -8.71 6.42 -10.01
CA ALA A 45 -7.83 5.46 -10.69
C ALA A 45 -6.39 5.98 -10.87
N GLN A 46 -6.20 7.30 -10.86
CA GLN A 46 -4.89 7.95 -10.95
C GLN A 46 -3.94 7.51 -9.81
N TYR A 47 -4.44 7.28 -8.61
CA TYR A 47 -3.61 6.89 -7.47
C TYR A 47 -2.90 5.54 -7.67
N PHE A 48 -3.49 4.65 -8.48
CA PHE A 48 -2.91 3.34 -8.76
C PHE A 48 -1.61 3.43 -9.58
N VAL A 49 -1.40 4.53 -10.30
CA VAL A 49 -0.15 4.79 -11.03
C VAL A 49 1.04 4.89 -10.07
N TRP A 50 0.83 5.43 -8.87
CA TRP A 50 1.89 5.60 -7.88
C TRP A 50 2.47 4.26 -7.42
N PHE A 51 1.65 3.21 -7.41
CA PHE A 51 2.10 1.87 -7.02
C PHE A 51 3.07 1.30 -8.05
N PHE A 52 2.82 1.50 -9.35
CA PHE A 52 3.71 1.00 -10.41
C PHE A 52 5.09 1.66 -10.39
N CYS A 53 5.18 2.93 -9.97
CA CYS A 53 6.46 3.61 -9.83
C CYS A 53 7.29 3.08 -8.65
N LEU A 54 6.64 2.71 -7.54
CA LEU A 54 7.31 2.29 -6.30
C LEU A 54 7.53 0.77 -6.20
N LEU A 55 6.73 -0.03 -6.89
CA LEU A 55 6.87 -1.50 -6.93
C LEU A 55 8.25 -2.00 -7.41
N PRO A 56 8.84 -1.51 -8.52
CA PRO A 56 10.17 -1.94 -8.97
C PRO A 56 11.27 -1.60 -7.97
N LEU A 57 11.05 -0.57 -7.14
CA LEU A 57 12.03 -0.14 -6.14
C LEU A 57 12.07 -1.09 -4.94
N ILE A 58 10.95 -1.69 -4.54
CA ILE A 58 10.89 -2.61 -3.38
C ILE A 58 11.10 -4.09 -3.72
N LEU A 59 10.95 -4.46 -5.00
CA LEU A 59 11.09 -5.83 -5.49
C LEU A 59 12.45 -6.50 -5.14
N PRO A 60 13.61 -5.83 -5.26
CA PRO A 60 14.91 -6.44 -4.96
C PRO A 60 15.10 -6.82 -3.48
N TRP A 61 14.40 -6.13 -2.57
CA TRP A 61 14.51 -6.32 -1.13
C TRP A 61 13.41 -7.21 -0.54
N SER A 62 12.48 -7.65 -1.38
CA SER A 62 11.43 -8.58 -0.98
C SER A 62 11.89 -10.03 -1.17
N LYS A 63 11.92 -10.84 -0.09
CA LYS A 63 12.08 -12.30 -0.19
C LYS A 63 10.77 -13.01 -0.53
N MET A 64 9.71 -12.26 -0.79
CA MET A 64 8.40 -12.79 -1.14
C MET A 64 8.56 -13.62 -2.41
N LYS A 65 8.18 -14.90 -2.34
CA LYS A 65 8.18 -15.75 -3.52
C LYS A 65 7.08 -15.21 -4.43
N LEU A 66 7.47 -14.42 -5.43
CA LEU A 66 6.58 -13.76 -6.39
C LEU A 66 5.53 -14.71 -7.02
N ARG A 67 5.79 -16.02 -6.99
CA ARG A 67 5.00 -17.04 -7.67
C ARG A 67 3.52 -17.10 -7.27
N TRP A 68 3.19 -17.21 -5.99
CA TRP A 68 1.79 -17.44 -5.57
C TRP A 68 1.27 -16.35 -4.66
N GLU A 69 2.00 -16.01 -3.60
CA GLU A 69 1.58 -15.00 -2.62
C GLU A 69 1.45 -13.61 -3.25
N GLY A 70 2.42 -13.22 -4.09
CA GLY A 70 2.40 -11.94 -4.81
C GLY A 70 1.31 -11.88 -5.87
N LEU A 71 1.16 -12.95 -6.64
CA LEU A 71 0.11 -13.04 -7.66
C LEU A 71 -1.27 -12.98 -7.02
N SER A 72 -1.50 -13.69 -5.91
CA SER A 72 -2.75 -13.63 -5.15
C SER A 72 -3.05 -12.23 -4.64
N CYS A 73 -2.06 -11.50 -4.12
CA CYS A 73 -2.24 -10.11 -3.69
C CYS A 73 -2.64 -9.20 -4.85
N ILE A 74 -1.97 -9.33 -6.00
CA ILE A 74 -2.26 -8.54 -7.21
C ILE A 74 -3.67 -8.84 -7.73
N LEU A 75 -4.04 -10.12 -7.84
CA LEU A 75 -5.36 -10.53 -8.32
C LEU A 75 -6.47 -10.06 -7.38
N LEU A 76 -6.27 -10.20 -6.06
CA LEU A 76 -7.22 -9.72 -5.06
C LEU A 76 -7.38 -8.19 -5.14
N TRP A 77 -6.28 -7.47 -5.32
CA TRP A 77 -6.29 -6.01 -5.43
C TRP A 77 -7.00 -5.53 -6.72
N ILE A 78 -6.70 -6.11 -7.88
CA ILE A 78 -7.38 -5.81 -9.16
C ILE A 78 -8.86 -6.18 -9.06
N GLY A 79 -9.19 -7.34 -8.48
CA GLY A 79 -10.56 -7.81 -8.30
C GLY A 79 -11.38 -6.87 -7.42
N ALA A 80 -10.82 -6.42 -6.29
CA ALA A 80 -11.50 -5.49 -5.40
C ALA A 80 -11.77 -4.13 -6.06
N GLN A 81 -10.84 -3.61 -6.86
CA GLN A 81 -11.02 -2.36 -7.61
C GLN A 81 -12.07 -2.46 -8.69
N THR A 82 -11.99 -3.50 -9.52
CA THR A 82 -12.93 -3.71 -10.62
C THR A 82 -14.34 -3.93 -10.09
N HIS A 83 -14.49 -4.67 -8.99
CA HIS A 83 -15.76 -4.85 -8.30
C HIS A 83 -16.33 -3.52 -7.79
N TRP A 84 -15.52 -2.71 -7.09
CA TRP A 84 -15.97 -1.40 -6.61
C TRP A 84 -16.34 -0.44 -7.75
N LEU A 85 -15.52 -0.40 -8.81
CA LEU A 85 -15.76 0.43 -9.98
C LEU A 85 -17.01 0.01 -10.75
N MET A 86 -17.31 -1.29 -10.83
CA MET A 86 -18.52 -1.81 -11.44
C MET A 86 -19.77 -1.24 -10.77
N TRP A 87 -19.81 -1.22 -9.43
CA TRP A 87 -20.93 -0.62 -8.69
C TRP A 87 -21.04 0.89 -8.91
N GLY A 88 -19.90 1.60 -8.93
CA GLY A 88 -19.86 3.02 -9.26
C GLY A 88 -20.41 3.31 -10.65
N TYR A 89 -20.05 2.47 -11.63
CA TYR A 89 -20.56 2.58 -13.00
C TYR A 89 -22.07 2.36 -13.08
N LEU A 90 -22.62 1.37 -12.37
CA LEU A 90 -24.06 1.12 -12.32
C LEU A 90 -24.85 2.29 -11.71
N LEU A 91 -24.28 2.93 -10.69
CA LEU A 91 -24.88 4.09 -10.04
C LEU A 91 -24.84 5.32 -10.95
N GLU A 92 -23.64 5.69 -11.41
CA GLU A 92 -23.39 6.96 -12.10
C GLU A 92 -23.91 6.97 -13.54
N PHE A 93 -23.67 5.88 -14.30
CA PHE A 93 -24.00 5.85 -15.74
C PHE A 93 -25.32 5.15 -16.04
N LYS A 94 -25.71 4.15 -15.24
CA LYS A 94 -26.97 3.42 -15.44
C LYS A 94 -28.10 3.90 -14.54
N GLY A 95 -27.84 4.83 -13.62
CA GLY A 95 -28.85 5.40 -12.72
C GLY A 95 -29.52 4.37 -11.79
N LYS A 96 -28.89 3.21 -11.56
CA LYS A 96 -29.46 2.18 -10.69
C LYS A 96 -29.19 2.50 -9.23
N ASN A 97 -30.20 2.37 -8.37
CA ASN A 97 -30.07 2.58 -6.92
C ASN A 97 -29.28 1.44 -6.25
N VAL A 98 -27.95 1.47 -6.37
CA VAL A 98 -27.01 0.47 -5.81
C VAL A 98 -26.19 1.01 -4.63
N PHE A 99 -26.73 1.97 -3.87
CA PHE A 99 -26.02 2.65 -2.79
C PHE A 99 -25.48 1.71 -1.71
N LEU A 100 -26.27 0.72 -1.27
CA LEU A 100 -25.84 -0.25 -0.27
C LEU A 100 -24.73 -1.16 -0.82
N GLN A 101 -24.87 -1.64 -2.05
CA GLN A 101 -23.87 -2.50 -2.70
C GLN A 101 -22.56 -1.73 -2.92
N LEU A 102 -22.63 -0.48 -3.34
CA LEU A 102 -21.46 0.39 -3.50
C LEU A 102 -20.77 0.65 -2.16
N TRP A 103 -21.55 0.85 -1.09
CA TRP A 103 -21.02 1.02 0.26
C TRP A 103 -20.30 -0.24 0.76
N VAL A 104 -20.93 -1.42 0.63
CA VAL A 104 -20.29 -2.71 0.98
C VAL A 104 -19.04 -2.95 0.13
N ALA A 105 -19.11 -2.67 -1.18
CA ALA A 105 -17.97 -2.80 -2.07
C ALA A 105 -16.81 -1.87 -1.66
N GLY A 106 -17.11 -0.67 -1.16
CA GLY A 106 -16.10 0.25 -0.60
C GLY A 106 -15.42 -0.31 0.65
N LEU A 107 -16.18 -0.94 1.56
CA LEU A 107 -15.61 -1.62 2.74
C LEU A 107 -14.73 -2.81 2.35
N LEU A 108 -15.20 -3.63 1.40
CA LEU A 108 -14.41 -4.75 0.87
C LEU A 108 -13.13 -4.26 0.18
N PHE A 109 -13.22 -3.15 -0.55
CA PHE A 109 -12.07 -2.54 -1.20
C PHE A 109 -11.05 -2.01 -0.17
N LEU A 110 -11.51 -1.37 0.90
CA LEU A 110 -10.64 -0.98 2.01
C LEU A 110 -9.95 -2.19 2.65
N ALA A 111 -10.73 -3.23 2.98
CA ALA A 111 -10.20 -4.46 3.58
C ALA A 111 -9.15 -5.14 2.69
N ALA A 112 -9.39 -5.18 1.37
CA ALA A 112 -8.46 -5.70 0.38
C ALA A 112 -7.13 -4.92 0.38
N ASN A 113 -7.17 -3.58 0.40
CA ASN A 113 -5.95 -2.77 0.46
C ASN A 113 -5.18 -2.98 1.77
N ILE A 114 -5.88 -3.04 2.91
CA ILE A 114 -5.25 -3.32 4.21
C ILE A 114 -4.59 -4.70 4.21
N PHE A 115 -5.27 -5.72 3.68
CA PHE A 115 -4.72 -7.07 3.55
C PHE A 115 -3.43 -7.09 2.72
N VAL A 116 -3.43 -6.41 1.56
CA VAL A 116 -2.23 -6.30 0.71
C VAL A 116 -1.08 -5.62 1.44
N ILE A 117 -1.34 -4.52 2.15
CA ILE A 117 -0.33 -3.83 2.97
C ILE A 117 0.26 -4.77 4.03
N VAL A 118 -0.60 -5.45 4.79
CA VAL A 118 -0.17 -6.36 5.87
C VAL A 118 0.65 -7.52 5.31
N MET A 119 0.24 -8.11 4.19
CA MET A 119 0.99 -9.16 3.52
C MET A 119 2.38 -8.70 3.09
N ILE A 120 2.47 -7.49 2.52
CA ILE A 120 3.75 -6.91 2.10
C ILE A 120 4.66 -6.64 3.32
N ILE A 121 4.10 -6.10 4.41
CA ILE A 121 4.83 -5.89 5.67
C ILE A 121 5.34 -7.20 6.27
N HIS A 122 4.50 -8.24 6.33
CA HIS A 122 4.88 -9.53 6.92
C HIS A 122 6.02 -10.22 6.14
N HIS A 123 6.06 -10.05 4.82
CA HIS A 123 7.08 -10.67 3.96
C HIS A 123 8.30 -9.75 3.70
N HIS A 124 8.28 -8.54 4.23
CA HIS A 124 9.38 -7.60 4.11
C HIS A 124 10.55 -8.03 5.01
N LYS A 125 11.76 -8.08 4.44
CA LYS A 125 12.99 -8.19 5.21
C LYS A 125 13.61 -6.82 5.32
N TYR A 126 13.72 -6.35 6.55
CA TYR A 126 14.31 -5.07 6.87
C TYR A 126 15.71 -4.93 6.24
N ALA A 127 15.84 -4.00 5.30
CA ALA A 127 17.08 -3.71 4.61
C ALA A 127 17.45 -2.25 4.87
N SER A 128 18.01 -1.97 6.04
CA SER A 128 18.54 -0.64 6.35
C SER A 128 19.62 -0.25 5.34
N VAL A 129 19.34 0.82 4.58
CA VAL A 129 20.29 1.45 3.64
C VAL A 129 21.58 1.84 4.37
N PHE A 130 21.47 2.28 5.62
CA PHE A 130 22.61 2.67 6.44
C PHE A 130 23.46 1.49 6.92
N LYS A 131 22.86 0.34 7.20
CA LYS A 131 23.60 -0.85 7.66
C LYS A 131 24.50 -1.44 6.57
N ALA A 132 24.11 -1.30 5.30
CA ALA A 132 24.95 -1.66 4.15
C ALA A 132 26.19 -0.75 4.05
N SER A 133 26.05 0.54 4.37
CA SER A 133 27.15 1.51 4.36
C SER A 133 28.19 1.22 5.47
N ASP A 134 27.73 0.90 6.68
CA ASP A 134 28.62 0.56 7.80
C ASP A 134 29.38 -0.76 7.60
N ALA A 135 28.72 -1.77 7.01
CA ALA A 135 29.38 -3.04 6.69
C ALA A 135 30.46 -2.86 5.62
N ASN A 136 30.20 -2.01 4.62
CA ASN A 136 31.17 -1.70 3.57
C ASN A 136 32.36 -0.89 4.12
N SER A 137 32.11 0.08 5.00
CA SER A 137 33.15 0.85 5.70
C SER A 137 34.08 -0.04 6.55
N LYS A 138 33.52 -0.99 7.31
CA LYS A 138 34.31 -1.94 8.12
C LYS A 138 35.14 -2.90 7.29
N ASN A 139 34.66 -3.32 6.12
CA ASN A 139 35.43 -4.18 5.21
C ASN A 139 36.59 -3.42 4.55
N VAL A 140 36.37 -2.16 4.16
CA VAL A 140 37.43 -1.29 3.63
C VAL A 140 38.49 -1.00 4.70
N ALA A 141 38.09 -0.81 5.96
CA ALA A 141 39.01 -0.62 7.07
C ALA A 141 39.83 -1.87 7.44
N LYS A 142 39.33 -3.08 7.14
CA LYS A 142 40.05 -4.36 7.36
C LYS A 142 41.05 -4.71 6.26
N LEU A 143 40.98 -4.02 5.12
CA LEU A 143 41.86 -4.24 3.95
C LEU A 143 43.06 -3.27 3.92
N LYS A 144 43.16 -2.36 4.90
CA LYS A 144 44.34 -1.54 5.18
C LYS A 144 45.07 -2.10 6.39
#